data_AF-A0A417XZ67-F1
#
_entry.id   AF-A0A417XZ67-F1
#
_cell.length_a   1.000
_cell.length_b   1.000
_cell.length_c   1.000
_cell.angle_alpha   90.00
_cell.angle_beta   90.00
_cell.angle_gamma   90.00
#
_symmetry.space_group_name_H-M   'P 1'
#
loop_
_entity.id
_entity.type
_entity.pdbx_description
1 polymer ?
#
loop_
_entity_poly.entity_id
_entity_poly.type
_entity_poly.pdbx_seq_one_letter_code
_entity_poly.pdbx_strand_id
1 'polypeptide(L)'
;MAPAQIRARLAPRSRPSRRDWLLTPVAAAVGAATHVLWDSFTHPGRWGPRHIEWLRADHGALPGLKWVQYASGVVGLTIVVWAAVRHLRSLETVPGARPPAVLPPTVLPAVVTIAVLVGLVSVARSVPDGFHAMAFNGVVDSLVAATALSALACAAWHLARRRRTPVAGKSASDRVP
;
A
#
# COMPACT_ATOMS: atom_id res chain seq x y z
N MET A 1 -3.61 13.35 -2.57
CA MET A 1 -4.41 12.26 -1.96
C MET A 1 -4.35 12.23 -0.45
N ALA A 2 -3.20 12.48 0.17
CA ALA A 2 -3.11 12.37 1.63
C ALA A 2 -4.03 13.39 2.37
N PRO A 3 -4.71 12.97 3.46
CA PRO A 3 -5.44 13.84 4.37
C PRO A 3 -4.60 15.03 4.85
N ALA A 4 -5.25 16.13 5.23
CA ALA A 4 -4.57 17.36 5.64
C ALA A 4 -3.55 17.13 6.76
N GLN A 5 -3.87 16.25 7.71
CA GLN A 5 -3.05 15.88 8.87
C GLN A 5 -1.78 15.12 8.46
N ILE A 6 -1.86 14.26 7.44
CA ILE A 6 -0.69 13.54 6.90
C ILE A 6 0.16 14.48 6.05
N ARG A 7 -0.50 15.28 5.19
CA ARG A 7 0.18 16.32 4.41
C ARG A 7 0.94 17.29 5.31
N ALA A 8 0.41 17.58 6.49
CA ALA A 8 0.97 18.51 7.47
C ALA A 8 2.38 18.12 7.98
N ARG A 9 2.67 16.83 7.96
CA ARG A 9 3.87 16.23 8.54
C ARG A 9 4.89 15.79 7.50
N LEU A 10 4.50 15.72 6.22
CA LEU A 10 5.38 15.32 5.13
C LEU A 10 6.08 16.53 4.51
N ALA A 11 7.41 16.42 4.35
CA ALA A 11 8.21 17.39 3.62
C ALA A 11 7.80 17.40 2.12
N PRO A 12 7.69 18.58 1.46
CA PRO A 12 7.32 18.67 0.04
C PRO A 12 8.31 17.96 -0.89
N ARG A 13 9.58 17.90 -0.49
CA ARG A 13 10.66 17.18 -1.17
C ARG A 13 11.59 16.62 -0.10
N SER A 14 11.84 15.31 -0.14
CA SER A 14 12.95 14.70 0.59
C SER A 14 14.07 14.40 -0.39
N ARG A 15 15.32 14.65 0.03
CA ARG A 15 16.50 14.17 -0.70
C ARG A 15 17.08 13.01 0.12
N PRO A 16 17.14 11.80 -0.43
CA PRO A 16 17.76 10.68 0.27
C PRO A 16 19.23 11.03 0.59
N SER A 17 19.62 10.82 1.84
CA SER A 17 20.99 11.03 2.29
C SER A 17 21.91 9.93 1.74
N ARG A 18 23.24 10.14 1.79
CA ARG A 18 24.20 9.07 1.45
C ARG A 18 23.97 7.81 2.28
N ARG A 19 23.61 7.99 3.56
CA ARG A 19 23.27 6.88 4.46
C ARG A 19 22.04 6.12 3.97
N ASP A 20 20.99 6.80 3.52
CA ASP A 20 19.79 6.15 2.99
C ASP A 20 20.12 5.33 1.73
N TRP A 21 20.96 5.87 0.84
CA TRP A 21 21.42 5.16 -0.35
C TRP A 21 22.22 3.89 -0.02
N LEU A 22 23.05 3.93 1.02
CA LEU A 22 23.83 2.76 1.46
C LEU A 22 22.97 1.74 2.21
N LEU A 23 22.01 2.19 3.02
CA LEU A 23 21.14 1.30 3.81
C LEU A 23 20.05 0.65 2.97
N THR A 24 19.60 1.29 1.89
CA THR A 24 18.54 0.75 1.02
C THR A 24 18.86 -0.64 0.45
N PRO A 25 20.02 -0.88 -0.22
CA PRO A 25 20.34 -2.22 -0.74
C PRO A 25 20.57 -3.25 0.37
N VAL A 26 21.12 -2.84 1.52
CA VAL A 26 21.28 -3.73 2.68
C VAL A 26 19.91 -4.15 3.21
N ALA A 27 18.99 -3.20 3.40
CA ALA A 27 17.63 -3.49 3.81
C ALA A 27 16.90 -4.38 2.80
N ALA A 28 17.08 -4.13 1.50
CA ALA A 28 16.52 -4.96 0.43
C ALA A 28 17.09 -6.39 0.47
N ALA A 29 18.40 -6.55 0.65
CA ALA A 29 19.06 -7.86 0.73
C ALA A 29 18.60 -8.64 1.98
N VAL A 30 18.54 -7.99 3.13
CA VAL A 30 18.02 -8.60 4.37
C VAL A 30 16.56 -9.01 4.19
N GLY A 31 15.74 -8.14 3.58
CA GLY A 31 14.34 -8.44 3.28
C GLY A 31 14.19 -9.65 2.34
N ALA A 32 14.97 -9.69 1.26
CA ALA A 32 14.96 -10.81 0.30
C ALA A 32 15.44 -12.11 0.95
N ALA A 33 16.50 -12.08 1.76
CA ALA A 33 17.00 -13.26 2.47
C ALA A 33 15.95 -13.79 3.46
N THR A 34 15.30 -12.90 4.21
CA THR A 34 14.21 -13.26 5.12
C THR A 34 13.05 -13.87 4.35
N HIS A 35 12.71 -13.33 3.18
CA HIS A 35 11.64 -13.83 2.32
C HIS A 35 11.95 -15.25 1.80
N VAL A 36 13.14 -15.46 1.22
CA VAL A 36 13.56 -16.79 0.73
C VAL A 36 13.61 -17.82 1.85
N LEU A 37 14.09 -17.43 3.03
CA LEU A 37 14.07 -18.29 4.20
C LEU A 37 12.63 -18.68 4.51
N TRP A 38 11.72 -17.72 4.63
CA TRP A 38 10.32 -17.99 4.96
C TRP A 38 9.61 -18.86 3.91
N ASP A 39 9.90 -18.65 2.62
CA ASP A 39 9.40 -19.49 1.52
C ASP A 39 9.85 -20.94 1.66
N SER A 40 11.08 -21.15 2.12
CA SER A 40 11.58 -22.50 2.35
C SER A 40 10.76 -23.27 3.39
N PHE A 41 10.12 -22.56 4.33
CA PHE A 41 9.25 -23.15 5.35
C PHE A 41 7.78 -23.23 4.93
N THR A 42 7.30 -22.33 4.08
CA THR A 42 5.85 -22.17 3.85
C THR A 42 5.37 -22.63 2.48
N HIS A 43 6.26 -22.94 1.53
CA HIS A 43 5.87 -23.44 0.22
C HIS A 43 5.83 -24.97 0.11
N PRO A 44 4.83 -25.54 -0.59
CA PRO A 44 4.77 -26.98 -0.87
C PRO A 44 6.07 -27.50 -1.50
N GLY A 45 6.55 -28.66 -1.06
CA GLY A 45 7.78 -29.27 -1.56
C GLY A 45 9.08 -28.62 -1.08
N ARG A 46 9.02 -27.50 -0.34
CA ARG A 46 10.21 -26.89 0.26
C ARG A 46 10.60 -27.57 1.58
N TRP A 47 11.62 -27.03 2.25
CA TRP A 47 12.20 -27.64 3.44
C TRP A 47 11.18 -27.85 4.56
N GLY A 48 10.35 -26.85 4.86
CA GLY A 48 9.37 -26.91 5.96
C GLY A 48 8.40 -28.07 5.82
N PRO A 49 7.57 -28.14 4.76
CA PRO A 49 6.63 -29.25 4.59
C PRO A 49 7.32 -30.60 4.43
N ARG A 50 8.59 -30.66 3.98
CA ARG A 50 9.33 -31.94 3.89
C ARG A 50 9.76 -32.50 5.24
N HIS A 51 9.88 -31.67 6.29
CA HIS A 51 10.41 -32.11 7.59
C HIS A 51 9.44 -31.88 8.75
N ILE A 52 8.41 -31.05 8.58
CA ILE A 52 7.45 -30.70 9.63
C ILE A 52 6.07 -31.20 9.19
N GLU A 53 5.65 -32.33 9.74
CA GLU A 53 4.37 -32.98 9.37
C GLU A 53 3.17 -32.07 9.61
N TRP A 54 3.18 -31.29 10.70
CA TRP A 54 2.11 -30.35 11.01
C TRP A 54 1.81 -29.36 9.87
N LEU A 55 2.83 -28.96 9.08
CA LEU A 55 2.64 -28.05 7.95
C LEU A 55 1.92 -28.71 6.76
N ARG A 56 2.04 -30.03 6.61
CA ARG A 56 1.36 -30.80 5.56
C ARG A 56 -0.02 -31.27 5.98
N ALA A 57 -0.19 -31.58 7.26
CA ALA A 57 -1.45 -32.06 7.80
C ALA A 57 -2.56 -31.01 7.65
N ASP A 58 -3.78 -31.49 7.42
CA ASP A 58 -4.98 -30.66 7.37
C ASP A 58 -5.44 -30.28 8.78
N HIS A 59 -5.74 -28.99 8.97
CA HIS A 59 -6.28 -28.43 10.21
C HIS A 59 -7.59 -27.70 9.89
N GLY A 60 -8.66 -28.48 9.72
CA GLY A 60 -9.96 -27.99 9.29
C GLY A 60 -10.03 -27.83 7.77
N ALA A 61 -10.31 -26.62 7.29
CA ALA A 61 -10.51 -26.35 5.86
C ALA A 61 -9.19 -26.18 5.07
N LEU A 62 -8.04 -26.20 5.73
CA LEU A 62 -6.74 -25.87 5.14
C LEU A 62 -5.59 -26.69 5.75
N PRO A 63 -4.53 -26.96 4.97
CA PRO A 63 -3.28 -27.51 5.50
C PRO A 63 -2.55 -26.49 6.37
N GLY A 64 -1.72 -26.98 7.30
CA GLY A 64 -1.00 -26.14 8.27
C GLY A 64 -0.15 -25.05 7.62
N LEU A 65 0.47 -25.33 6.47
CA LEU A 65 1.23 -24.34 5.71
C LEU A 65 0.37 -23.13 5.29
N LYS A 66 -0.91 -23.32 4.97
CA LYS A 66 -1.81 -22.23 4.57
C LYS A 66 -2.20 -21.37 5.77
N TRP A 67 -2.40 -21.99 6.93
CA TRP A 67 -2.60 -21.26 8.18
C TRP A 67 -1.41 -20.37 8.51
N VAL A 68 -0.18 -20.90 8.40
CA VAL A 68 1.04 -20.12 8.61
C VAL A 68 1.15 -18.99 7.59
N GLN A 69 0.84 -19.24 6.32
CA GLN A 69 0.84 -18.20 5.28
C GLN A 69 -0.14 -17.06 5.63
N TYR A 70 -1.39 -17.39 5.98
CA TYR A 70 -2.39 -16.38 6.31
C TYR A 70 -2.08 -15.63 7.61
N ALA A 71 -1.69 -16.34 8.67
CA ALA A 71 -1.30 -15.72 9.93
C ALA A 71 -0.09 -14.77 9.75
N SER A 72 0.92 -15.21 9.00
CA SER A 72 2.10 -14.38 8.70
C SER A 72 1.72 -13.13 7.90
N GLY A 73 0.78 -13.26 6.94
CA GLY A 73 0.27 -12.12 6.18
C GLY A 73 -0.43 -11.09 7.07
N VAL A 74 -1.28 -11.53 8.00
CA VAL A 74 -1.95 -10.65 8.98
C VAL A 74 -0.92 -9.96 9.87
N VAL A 75 0.00 -10.72 10.48
CA VAL A 75 1.05 -10.17 11.34
C VAL A 75 1.93 -9.18 10.59
N GLY A 76 2.37 -9.53 9.39
CA GLY A 76 3.19 -8.66 8.53
C GLY A 76 2.47 -7.36 8.20
N LEU A 77 1.19 -7.42 7.82
CA LEU A 77 0.39 -6.23 7.55
C LEU A 77 0.22 -5.37 8.80
N THR A 78 -0.05 -5.96 9.96
CA THR A 78 -0.14 -5.24 11.24
C THR A 78 1.16 -4.51 11.56
N ILE A 79 2.31 -5.16 11.39
CA ILE A 79 3.64 -4.55 11.62
C ILE A 79 3.84 -3.35 10.67
N VAL A 80 3.53 -3.50 9.38
CA VAL A 80 3.65 -2.42 8.39
C VAL A 80 2.75 -1.24 8.75
N VAL A 81 1.49 -1.48 9.08
CA VAL A 81 0.54 -0.42 9.49
C VAL A 81 1.03 0.27 10.75
N TRP A 82 1.46 -0.49 11.75
CA TRP A 82 2.00 0.05 13.00
C TRP A 82 3.25 0.90 12.76
N ALA A 83 4.21 0.41 11.99
CA ALA A 83 5.44 1.12 11.65
C ALA A 83 5.14 2.42 10.88
N ALA A 84 4.23 2.36 9.90
CA ALA A 84 3.79 3.54 9.15
C ALA A 84 3.12 4.58 10.05
N VAL A 85 2.19 4.16 10.91
CA VAL A 85 1.51 5.05 11.87
C VAL A 85 2.51 5.66 12.86
N ARG A 86 3.42 4.85 13.41
CA ARG A 86 4.47 5.30 14.33
C ARG A 86 5.38 6.33 13.66
N HIS A 87 5.84 6.05 12.44
CA HIS A 87 6.69 6.96 11.67
C HIS A 87 5.97 8.28 11.40
N LEU A 88 4.74 8.23 10.88
CA LEU A 88 3.93 9.45 10.65
C LEU A 88 3.70 10.26 11.93
N ARG A 89 3.54 9.58 13.07
CA ARG A 89 3.40 10.25 14.38
C ARG A 89 4.69 10.90 14.86
N SER A 90 5.86 10.36 14.53
CA SER A 90 7.16 10.94 14.88
C SER A 90 7.56 12.16 14.05
N LEU A 91 6.90 12.40 12.91
CA LEU A 91 7.15 13.59 12.09
C LEU A 91 6.50 14.82 12.71
N GLU A 92 7.31 15.87 12.89
CA GLU A 92 6.84 17.19 13.34
C GLU A 92 5.93 17.84 12.27
N THR A 93 5.00 18.67 12.73
CA THR A 93 4.17 19.46 11.84
C THR A 93 4.99 20.60 11.24
N VAL A 94 5.13 20.61 9.91
CA VAL A 94 5.86 21.67 9.20
C VAL A 94 4.97 22.91 9.08
N PRO A 95 5.34 24.06 9.69
CA PRO A 95 4.59 25.32 9.59
C PRO A 95 4.67 25.90 8.16
N GLY A 96 3.55 26.37 7.61
CA GLY A 96 3.53 27.08 6.33
C GLY A 96 2.22 26.94 5.53
N ALA A 97 1.90 27.95 4.72
CA ALA A 97 0.76 27.96 3.81
C ALA A 97 0.93 26.88 2.73
N ARG A 98 0.18 25.78 2.84
CA ARG A 98 0.18 24.71 1.84
C ARG A 98 -0.77 25.04 0.70
N PRO A 99 -0.42 24.70 -0.56
CA PRO A 99 -1.35 24.83 -1.66
C PRO A 99 -2.63 24.03 -1.39
N PRO A 100 -3.80 24.54 -1.82
CA PRO A 100 -5.08 23.89 -1.60
C PRO A 100 -5.08 22.47 -2.19
N ALA A 101 -5.86 21.57 -1.58
CA ALA A 101 -5.98 20.22 -2.09
C ALA A 101 -6.49 20.24 -3.54
N VAL A 102 -5.89 19.40 -4.39
CA VAL A 102 -6.25 19.32 -5.82
C VAL A 102 -7.48 18.45 -6.02
N LEU A 103 -7.63 17.43 -5.17
CA LEU A 103 -8.75 16.50 -5.16
C LEU A 103 -9.46 16.55 -3.79
N PRO A 104 -10.75 16.20 -3.72
CA PRO A 104 -11.49 16.23 -2.47
C PRO A 104 -10.95 15.19 -1.47
N PRO A 105 -11.08 15.45 -0.15
CA PRO A 105 -10.59 14.53 0.89
C PRO A 105 -11.32 13.18 0.89
N THR A 106 -12.46 13.08 0.20
CA THR A 106 -13.27 11.87 0.04
C THR A 106 -12.67 10.85 -0.93
N VAL A 107 -11.70 11.22 -1.76
CA VAL A 107 -11.13 10.28 -2.75
C VAL A 107 -10.45 9.09 -2.09
N LEU A 108 -9.58 9.33 -1.09
CA LEU A 108 -8.88 8.23 -0.41
C LEU A 108 -9.84 7.26 0.31
N PRO A 109 -10.80 7.71 1.16
CA PRO A 109 -11.75 6.80 1.76
C PRO A 109 -12.62 6.12 0.72
N ALA A 110 -13.02 6.79 -0.38
CA ALA A 110 -13.75 6.13 -1.46
C ALA A 110 -12.94 5.01 -2.12
N VAL A 111 -11.65 5.23 -2.41
CA VAL A 111 -10.73 4.20 -2.94
C VAL A 111 -10.69 2.99 -2.00
N VAL A 112 -10.50 3.22 -0.70
CA VAL A 112 -10.44 2.15 0.30
C VAL A 112 -11.78 1.42 0.40
N THR A 113 -12.89 2.15 0.51
CA THR A 113 -14.23 1.56 0.61
C THR A 113 -14.56 0.73 -0.62
N ILE A 114 -14.33 1.24 -1.82
CA ILE A 114 -14.61 0.49 -3.06
C ILE A 114 -13.72 -0.76 -3.14
N ALA A 115 -12.43 -0.66 -2.80
CA ALA A 115 -11.52 -1.80 -2.78
C ALA A 115 -11.99 -2.90 -1.79
N VAL A 116 -12.45 -2.51 -0.60
CA VAL A 116 -13.01 -3.44 0.39
C VAL A 116 -14.29 -4.07 -0.14
N LEU A 117 -15.20 -3.29 -0.73
CA LEU A 117 -16.44 -3.82 -1.32
C LEU A 117 -16.17 -4.82 -2.44
N VAL A 118 -15.20 -4.54 -3.33
CA VAL A 118 -14.76 -5.49 -4.36
C VAL A 118 -14.29 -6.79 -3.72
N GLY A 119 -13.43 -6.71 -2.70
CA GLY A 119 -12.98 -7.89 -1.96
C GLY A 119 -14.13 -8.69 -1.33
N LEU A 120 -15.08 -8.02 -0.69
CA LEU A 120 -16.25 -8.67 -0.09
C LEU A 120 -17.13 -9.37 -1.14
N VAL A 121 -17.33 -8.75 -2.30
CA VAL A 121 -18.06 -9.37 -3.42
C VAL A 121 -17.32 -10.60 -3.93
N SER A 122 -15.99 -10.54 -4.06
CA SER A 122 -15.18 -11.69 -4.47
C SER A 122 -15.20 -12.82 -3.45
N VAL A 123 -15.17 -12.51 -2.15
CA VAL A 123 -15.38 -13.51 -1.07
C VAL A 123 -16.73 -14.20 -1.25
N ALA A 124 -17.81 -13.44 -1.42
CA ALA A 124 -19.15 -13.99 -1.57
C ALA A 124 -19.29 -14.88 -2.81
N ARG A 125 -18.65 -14.49 -3.93
CA ARG A 125 -18.65 -15.27 -5.17
C ARG A 125 -17.83 -16.55 -5.07
N SER A 126 -16.80 -16.59 -4.23
CA SER A 126 -15.91 -17.75 -4.08
C SER A 126 -16.30 -18.69 -2.94
N VAL A 127 -17.46 -18.49 -2.30
CA VAL A 127 -17.99 -19.43 -1.29
C VAL A 127 -18.06 -20.88 -1.80
N PRO A 128 -18.53 -21.16 -3.04
CA PRO A 128 -18.61 -22.53 -3.56
C PRO A 128 -17.24 -23.19 -3.73
N ASP A 129 -16.19 -22.40 -3.95
CA ASP A 129 -14.83 -22.87 -4.26
C ASP A 129 -14.00 -23.16 -2.99
N GLY A 130 -14.59 -22.95 -1.81
CA GLY A 130 -13.98 -23.22 -0.51
C GLY A 130 -13.14 -22.07 0.05
N PHE A 131 -12.71 -22.25 1.30
CA PHE A 131 -12.11 -21.17 2.11
C PHE A 131 -10.84 -20.57 1.48
N HIS A 132 -10.00 -21.39 0.84
CA HIS A 132 -8.80 -20.90 0.18
C HIS A 132 -9.14 -19.88 -0.92
N ALA A 133 -10.10 -20.19 -1.78
CA ALA A 133 -10.53 -19.32 -2.87
C ALA A 133 -11.18 -18.04 -2.34
N MET A 134 -12.04 -18.15 -1.32
CA MET A 134 -12.61 -16.98 -0.62
C MET A 134 -11.52 -16.03 -0.12
N ALA A 135 -10.56 -16.55 0.65
CA ALA A 135 -9.49 -15.74 1.24
C ALA A 135 -8.55 -15.17 0.17
N PHE A 136 -8.16 -15.98 -0.83
CA PHE A 136 -7.25 -15.56 -1.89
C PHE A 136 -7.89 -14.50 -2.78
N ASN A 137 -9.05 -14.78 -3.37
CA ASN A 137 -9.72 -13.87 -4.31
C ASN A 137 -10.17 -12.58 -3.61
N GLY A 138 -10.72 -12.68 -2.40
CA GLY A 138 -11.11 -11.51 -1.62
C GLY A 138 -9.95 -10.54 -1.37
N VAL A 139 -8.79 -11.06 -0.96
CA VAL A 139 -7.60 -10.25 -0.72
C VAL A 139 -7.03 -9.71 -2.04
N VAL A 140 -6.81 -10.58 -3.03
CA VAL A 140 -6.20 -10.20 -4.31
C VAL A 140 -7.03 -9.15 -5.05
N ASP A 141 -8.34 -9.36 -5.18
CA ASP A 141 -9.20 -8.43 -5.90
C ASP A 141 -9.31 -7.08 -5.18
N SER A 142 -9.32 -7.07 -3.85
CA SER A 142 -9.27 -5.83 -3.07
C SER A 142 -7.96 -5.06 -3.30
N LEU A 143 -6.82 -5.74 -3.36
CA LEU A 143 -5.51 -5.14 -3.62
C LEU A 143 -5.40 -4.62 -5.06
N VAL A 144 -5.90 -5.37 -6.03
CA VAL A 144 -5.95 -4.96 -7.45
C VAL A 144 -6.83 -3.71 -7.58
N ALA A 145 -8.02 -3.72 -6.99
CA ALA A 145 -8.92 -2.57 -6.99
C ALA A 145 -8.27 -1.34 -6.32
N ALA A 146 -7.68 -1.50 -5.13
CA ALA A 146 -7.00 -0.42 -4.43
C ALA A 146 -5.86 0.19 -5.27
N THR A 147 -5.08 -0.65 -5.95
CA THR A 147 -3.96 -0.23 -6.79
C THR A 147 -4.46 0.53 -8.03
N ALA A 148 -5.42 -0.04 -8.76
CA ALA A 148 -5.99 0.57 -9.96
C ALA A 148 -6.67 1.91 -9.64
N LEU A 149 -7.50 1.95 -8.58
CA LEU A 149 -8.18 3.17 -8.14
C LEU A 149 -7.19 4.23 -7.67
N SER A 150 -6.13 3.85 -6.96
CA SER A 150 -5.05 4.77 -6.57
C SER A 150 -4.29 5.32 -7.78
N ALA A 151 -4.01 4.50 -8.79
CA ALA A 151 -3.36 4.92 -10.03
C ALA A 151 -4.24 5.91 -10.82
N LEU A 152 -5.54 5.62 -10.95
CA LEU A 152 -6.52 6.53 -11.57
C LEU A 152 -6.62 7.85 -10.82
N ALA A 153 -6.67 7.79 -9.49
CA ALA A 153 -6.68 8.97 -8.66
C ALA A 153 -5.39 9.80 -8.90
N CYS A 154 -4.22 9.17 -8.91
CA CYS A 154 -2.94 9.83 -9.20
C CYS A 154 -2.95 10.50 -10.59
N ALA A 155 -3.45 9.80 -11.61
CA ALA A 155 -3.60 10.36 -12.96
C ALA A 155 -4.53 11.58 -12.98
N ALA A 156 -5.70 11.49 -12.34
CA ALA A 156 -6.64 12.60 -12.19
C ALA A 156 -6.01 13.80 -11.47
N TRP A 157 -5.20 13.54 -10.45
CA TRP A 157 -4.44 14.58 -9.75
C TRP A 157 -3.40 15.25 -10.64
N HIS A 158 -2.64 14.49 -11.43
CA HIS A 158 -1.66 15.03 -12.37
C HIS A 158 -2.34 15.90 -13.44
N LEU A 159 -3.47 15.45 -13.97
CA LEU A 159 -4.25 16.20 -14.96
C LEU A 159 -4.83 17.48 -14.36
N ALA A 160 -5.45 17.41 -13.18
CA ALA A 160 -6.00 18.56 -12.48
C ALA A 160 -4.91 19.58 -12.08
N ARG A 161 -3.69 19.12 -11.74
CA ARG A 161 -2.54 20.01 -11.48
C ARG A 161 -2.09 20.75 -12.73
N ARG A 162 -1.97 20.07 -13.87
CA ARG A 162 -1.58 20.70 -15.15
C ARG A 162 -2.57 21.78 -15.59
N ARG A 163 -3.86 21.59 -15.31
CA ARG A 163 -4.92 22.58 -15.61
C ARG A 163 -4.90 23.80 -14.68
N ARG A 164 -4.31 23.70 -13.49
CA ARG A 164 -4.24 24.77 -12.48
C ARG A 164 -2.99 25.64 -12.55
N THR A 165 -2.03 25.34 -13.41
CA THR A 165 -0.93 26.26 -13.74
C THR A 165 -1.45 27.27 -14.76
N PRO A 166 -1.81 28.52 -14.38
CA PRO A 166 -2.09 29.55 -15.36
C PRO A 166 -0.83 29.78 -16.19
N VAL A 167 -0.96 29.79 -17.51
CA VAL A 167 0.03 30.37 -18.41
C VAL A 167 0.22 31.81 -17.93
N ALA A 168 1.40 32.14 -17.44
CA ALA A 168 1.81 33.53 -17.25
C ALA A 168 1.92 34.17 -18.65
N GLY A 169 0.78 34.60 -19.17
CA GLY A 169 0.62 35.14 -20.51
C GLY A 169 0.04 36.54 -20.45
N LYS A 170 0.93 37.53 -20.61
CA LYS A 170 0.66 38.92 -20.99
C LYS A 170 -0.12 39.79 -19.98
N SER A 171 0.61 40.37 -19.03
CA SER A 171 0.24 41.66 -18.42
C SER A 171 1.12 42.76 -18.97
N ALA A 172 0.51 43.65 -19.75
CA ALA A 172 0.74 45.09 -19.76
C ALA A 172 2.19 45.58 -19.88
N SER A 173 2.70 45.62 -21.11
CA SER A 173 3.68 46.62 -21.54
C SER A 173 3.14 47.21 -22.84
N ASP A 174 2.23 48.17 -22.72
CA ASP A 174 1.91 49.20 -23.73
C ASP A 174 0.76 50.05 -23.16
N ARG A 175 1.12 50.85 -22.16
CA ARG A 175 0.38 52.06 -21.79
C ARG A 175 1.36 52.94 -21.02
N VAL A 176 2.17 53.67 -21.78
CA VAL A 176 2.74 54.95 -21.34
C VAL A 176 2.10 56.01 -22.24
N PRO A 177 1.55 57.09 -21.67
CA PRO A 177 0.75 58.10 -22.36
C PRO A 177 1.56 58.95 -23.35
#